data_AF-A0A4Q3AZI6-F1
#
_entry.id   AF-A0A4Q3AZI6-F1
#
_cell.length_a   1.000
_cell.length_b   1.000
_cell.length_c   1.000
_cell.angle_alpha   90.00
_cell.angle_beta   90.00
_cell.angle_gamma   90.00
#
_symmetry.space_group_name_H-M   'P 1'
#
loop_
_entity.id
_entity.type
_entity.pdbx_description
1 polymer ?
#
loop_
_entity_poly.entity_id
_entity_poly.type
_entity_poly.pdbx_seq_one_letter_code
_entity_poly.pdbx_strand_id
1 'polypeptide(L)'
;EYISGNPNVKLISAPVCLTYSHTFFQKAQALEFSGLIGIGAACIAQKMPTMCNGANLIYQKSAYKNVNGFAGNETLASGDDEFMMHKIAAEWQDDVHFLKSQESIVYTSALLGIKAFLQQRKRWASKGKHYKSTKLTLLLASVYIFYALTLASLFLGFFHWKYFIVLIFALLLKCLPEWIFLRRISVFFNRKELMNCYFVTVLLQIVYVVIIGIYGNFGKYNWKGREVK
;
A
#
# COMPACT_ATOMS: atom_id res chain seq x y z
N GLU A 1 -0.81 -17.90 -21.17
CA GLU A 1 -0.02 -17.31 -22.28
C GLU A 1 1.15 -16.45 -21.83
N TYR A 2 0.99 -15.39 -21.02
CA TYR A 2 2.11 -14.47 -20.74
C TYR A 2 3.31 -15.11 -20.00
N ILE A 3 3.08 -15.91 -18.94
CA ILE A 3 4.17 -16.63 -18.23
C ILE A 3 4.67 -17.82 -19.04
N SER A 4 3.77 -18.54 -19.71
CA SER A 4 4.13 -19.69 -20.55
C SER A 4 4.96 -19.30 -21.78
N GLY A 5 4.82 -18.06 -22.27
CA GLY A 5 5.63 -17.50 -23.36
C GLY A 5 6.90 -16.77 -22.91
N ASN A 6 7.12 -16.58 -21.59
CA ASN A 6 8.30 -15.92 -21.04
C ASN A 6 8.88 -16.74 -19.88
N PRO A 7 9.77 -17.72 -20.14
CA PRO A 7 10.25 -18.67 -19.13
C PRO A 7 11.01 -18.00 -17.97
N ASN A 8 11.53 -16.80 -18.19
CA ASN A 8 12.26 -16.03 -17.20
C ASN A 8 11.32 -15.48 -16.12
N VAL A 9 10.09 -15.08 -16.45
CA VAL A 9 9.15 -14.46 -15.49
C VAL A 9 8.76 -15.42 -14.37
N LYS A 10 9.14 -15.09 -13.12
CA LYS A 10 8.89 -15.93 -11.94
C LYS A 10 7.61 -15.55 -11.21
N LEU A 11 7.26 -14.26 -11.21
CA LEU A 11 6.06 -13.75 -10.55
C LEU A 11 5.49 -12.54 -11.31
N ILE A 12 4.17 -12.50 -11.42
CA ILE A 12 3.41 -11.36 -11.95
C ILE A 12 2.39 -10.94 -10.92
N SER A 13 2.46 -9.68 -10.49
CA SER A 13 1.37 -9.00 -9.80
C SER A 13 0.54 -8.22 -10.82
N ALA A 14 -0.76 -8.09 -10.59
CA ALA A 14 -1.66 -7.40 -11.50
C ALA A 14 -2.65 -6.48 -10.74
N PRO A 15 -3.33 -5.55 -11.44
CA PRO A 15 -4.14 -4.52 -10.81
C PRO A 15 -5.32 -5.09 -10.02
N VAL A 16 -5.56 -4.51 -8.85
CA VAL A 16 -6.78 -4.75 -8.07
C VAL A 16 -7.50 -3.42 -7.89
N CYS A 17 -8.81 -3.38 -8.13
CA CYS A 17 -9.62 -2.19 -7.96
C CYS A 17 -10.66 -2.42 -6.86
N LEU A 18 -10.81 -1.45 -5.96
CA LEU A 18 -11.93 -1.52 -5.01
C LEU A 18 -13.24 -1.17 -5.71
N THR A 19 -14.25 -2.00 -5.51
CA THR A 19 -15.65 -1.63 -5.70
C THR A 19 -16.15 -0.92 -4.44
N TYR A 20 -17.06 0.03 -4.62
CA TYR A 20 -17.54 0.87 -3.54
C TYR A 20 -18.98 1.30 -3.79
N SER A 21 -19.73 1.55 -2.73
CA SER A 21 -21.01 2.25 -2.83
C SER A 21 -20.78 3.77 -2.97
N HIS A 22 -21.84 4.54 -3.19
CA HIS A 22 -21.73 5.99 -3.34
C HIS A 22 -21.27 6.76 -2.09
N THR A 23 -20.97 6.10 -0.96
CA THR A 23 -20.47 6.77 0.25
C THR A 23 -19.09 7.39 0.03
N PHE A 24 -18.88 8.55 0.66
CA PHE A 24 -17.61 9.26 0.61
C PHE A 24 -16.44 8.40 1.16
N PHE A 25 -16.66 7.72 2.29
CA PHE A 25 -15.64 6.92 2.96
C PHE A 25 -15.10 5.79 2.07
N GLN A 26 -15.95 5.10 1.32
CA GLN A 26 -15.49 4.04 0.43
C GLN A 26 -14.81 4.57 -0.83
N LYS A 27 -15.23 5.73 -1.35
CA LYS A 27 -14.52 6.42 -2.43
C LYS A 27 -13.10 6.81 -2.02
N ALA A 28 -12.94 7.36 -0.81
CA ALA A 28 -11.62 7.69 -0.25
C ALA A 28 -10.72 6.44 -0.13
N GLN A 29 -11.26 5.33 0.37
CA GLN A 29 -10.55 4.05 0.40
C GLN A 29 -10.14 3.57 -1.00
N ALA A 30 -11.05 3.68 -1.99
CA ALA A 30 -10.78 3.26 -3.36
C ALA A 30 -9.70 4.11 -4.03
N LEU A 31 -9.71 5.43 -3.81
CA LEU A 31 -8.68 6.33 -4.34
C LEU A 31 -7.30 5.95 -3.78
N GLU A 32 -7.21 5.81 -2.47
CA GLU A 32 -5.97 5.48 -1.79
C GLU A 32 -5.46 4.09 -2.18
N PHE A 33 -6.35 3.10 -2.22
CA PHE A 33 -5.98 1.75 -2.62
C PHE A 33 -5.49 1.70 -4.07
N SER A 34 -6.12 2.46 -4.98
CA SER A 34 -5.63 2.60 -6.35
C SER A 34 -4.20 3.16 -6.37
N GLY A 35 -3.94 4.19 -5.55
CA GLY A 35 -2.59 4.74 -5.36
C GLY A 35 -1.58 3.70 -4.89
N LEU A 36 -1.93 2.87 -3.90
CA LEU A 36 -1.08 1.79 -3.41
C LEU A 36 -0.76 0.76 -4.49
N ILE A 37 -1.74 0.38 -5.31
CA ILE A 37 -1.50 -0.51 -6.47
C ILE A 37 -0.55 0.16 -7.48
N GLY A 38 -0.73 1.45 -7.73
CA GLY A 38 0.17 2.23 -8.58
C GLY A 38 1.60 2.28 -8.05
N ILE A 39 1.78 2.48 -6.73
CA ILE A 39 3.10 2.49 -6.08
C ILE A 39 3.74 1.10 -6.20
N GLY A 40 3.00 0.03 -5.90
CA GLY A 40 3.48 -1.34 -6.06
C GLY A 40 3.94 -1.62 -7.50
N ALA A 41 3.15 -1.23 -8.48
CA ALA A 41 3.49 -1.34 -9.90
C ALA A 41 4.76 -0.57 -10.27
N ALA A 42 4.90 0.67 -9.80
CA ALA A 42 6.08 1.50 -10.05
C ALA A 42 7.35 0.92 -9.39
N CYS A 43 7.23 0.44 -8.15
CA CYS A 43 8.31 -0.21 -7.42
C CYS A 43 8.77 -1.51 -8.11
N ILE A 44 7.84 -2.35 -8.55
CA ILE A 44 8.14 -3.56 -9.34
C ILE A 44 8.85 -3.18 -10.65
N ALA A 45 8.36 -2.17 -11.37
CA ALA A 45 8.98 -1.70 -12.61
C ALA A 45 10.42 -1.17 -12.39
N GLN A 46 10.70 -0.60 -11.22
CA GLN A 46 12.04 -0.15 -10.81
C GLN A 46 12.91 -1.26 -10.20
N LYS A 47 12.52 -2.54 -10.34
CA LYS A 47 13.24 -3.69 -9.76
C LYS A 47 13.37 -3.63 -8.24
N MET A 48 12.46 -2.91 -7.58
CA MET A 48 12.39 -2.83 -6.12
C MET A 48 11.00 -3.28 -5.64
N PRO A 49 10.61 -4.55 -5.85
CA PRO A 49 9.27 -5.01 -5.53
C PRO A 49 8.99 -4.89 -4.02
N THR A 50 8.15 -3.94 -3.64
CA THR A 50 7.82 -3.63 -2.24
C THR A 50 6.51 -4.29 -1.80
N MET A 51 5.47 -4.19 -2.63
CA MET A 51 4.14 -4.70 -2.33
C MET A 51 3.46 -5.29 -3.58
N CYS A 52 2.64 -6.30 -3.35
CA CYS A 52 1.74 -6.90 -4.33
C CYS A 52 0.42 -7.23 -3.63
N ASN A 53 -0.54 -7.76 -4.39
CA ASN A 53 -1.83 -8.16 -3.84
C ASN A 53 -2.18 -9.59 -4.24
N GLY A 54 -2.36 -10.46 -3.25
CA GLY A 54 -2.72 -11.87 -3.44
C GLY A 54 -4.05 -12.08 -4.16
N ALA A 55 -4.93 -11.08 -4.24
CA ALA A 55 -6.16 -11.15 -5.05
C ALA A 55 -5.87 -11.18 -6.56
N ASN A 56 -4.69 -10.74 -6.99
CA ASN A 56 -4.29 -10.74 -8.40
C ASN A 56 -2.78 -10.96 -8.54
N LEU A 57 -2.37 -12.19 -8.26
CA LEU A 57 -0.99 -12.62 -8.23
C LEU A 57 -0.88 -13.99 -8.87
N ILE A 58 0.12 -14.16 -9.73
CA ILE A 58 0.46 -15.45 -10.34
C ILE A 58 1.97 -15.64 -10.31
N TYR A 59 2.42 -16.88 -10.11
CA TYR A 59 3.84 -17.21 -10.00
C TYR A 59 4.11 -18.62 -10.51
N GLN A 60 5.35 -18.88 -10.93
CA GLN A 60 5.76 -20.20 -11.36
C GLN A 60 5.82 -21.16 -10.16
N LYS A 61 5.28 -22.38 -10.33
CA LYS A 61 5.33 -23.42 -9.29
C LYS A 61 6.78 -23.80 -8.91
N SER A 62 7.69 -23.77 -9.87
CA SER A 62 9.13 -24.00 -9.64
C SER A 62 9.74 -22.91 -8.74
N ALA A 63 9.48 -21.64 -9.04
CA ALA A 63 9.92 -20.51 -8.22
C ALA A 63 9.36 -20.59 -6.79
N TYR A 64 8.07 -20.89 -6.65
CA TYR A 64 7.43 -21.12 -5.35
C TYR A 64 8.15 -22.20 -4.53
N LYS A 65 8.42 -23.36 -5.14
CA LYS A 65 9.12 -24.46 -4.45
C LYS A 65 10.54 -24.07 -4.05
N ASN A 66 11.26 -23.36 -4.92
CA ASN A 66 12.65 -22.98 -4.69
C ASN A 66 12.79 -22.04 -3.48
N VAL A 67 11.87 -21.07 -3.31
CA VAL A 67 11.86 -20.17 -2.15
C VAL A 67 11.17 -20.76 -0.91
N ASN A 68 10.98 -22.07 -0.89
CA ASN A 68 10.26 -22.82 0.15
C ASN A 68 8.84 -22.30 0.42
N GLY A 69 8.15 -21.84 -0.63
CA GLY A 69 6.74 -21.44 -0.59
C GLY A 69 6.46 -20.33 0.42
N PHE A 70 5.55 -20.57 1.36
CA PHE A 70 5.22 -19.64 2.45
C PHE A 70 6.01 -19.87 3.75
N ALA A 71 7.00 -20.77 3.73
CA ALA A 71 7.79 -21.06 4.91
C ALA A 71 8.49 -19.79 5.44
N GLY A 72 8.52 -19.63 6.76
CA GLY A 72 9.06 -18.48 7.48
C GLY A 72 8.05 -17.37 7.78
N ASN A 73 6.79 -17.50 7.34
CA ASN A 73 5.70 -16.55 7.60
C ASN A 73 4.61 -17.13 8.51
N GLU A 74 4.79 -18.32 9.07
CA GLU A 74 3.75 -19.07 9.79
C GLU A 74 3.22 -18.36 11.04
N THR A 75 4.05 -17.49 11.62
CA THR A 75 3.72 -16.67 12.78
C THR A 75 2.95 -15.40 12.41
N LEU A 76 2.85 -15.08 11.11
CA LEU A 76 2.16 -13.90 10.59
C LEU A 76 0.79 -14.30 10.05
N ALA A 77 -0.27 -13.62 10.49
CA ALA A 77 -1.62 -13.94 10.00
C ALA A 77 -1.96 -13.33 8.63
N SER A 78 -1.02 -12.64 7.99
CA SER A 78 -1.20 -11.99 6.68
C SER A 78 0.12 -11.54 6.08
N GLY A 79 0.17 -11.43 4.74
CA GLY A 79 1.32 -10.92 3.99
C GLY A 79 2.07 -11.98 3.20
N ASP A 80 1.54 -13.21 3.15
CA ASP A 80 2.13 -14.32 2.41
C ASP A 80 2.47 -13.96 0.96
N ASP A 81 1.64 -13.15 0.32
CA ASP A 81 1.85 -12.59 -1.02
C ASP A 81 3.09 -11.69 -1.10
N GLU A 82 3.18 -10.67 -0.25
CA GLU A 82 4.29 -9.71 -0.22
C GLU A 82 5.61 -10.39 0.16
N PHE A 83 5.61 -11.22 1.21
CA PHE A 83 6.82 -11.90 1.68
C PHE A 83 7.29 -12.95 0.67
N MET A 84 6.39 -13.69 0.02
CA MET A 84 6.76 -14.58 -1.07
C MET A 84 7.34 -13.80 -2.25
N MET A 85 6.76 -12.64 -2.60
CA MET A 85 7.33 -11.77 -3.62
C MET A 85 8.74 -11.28 -3.23
N HIS A 86 8.97 -10.91 -1.97
CA HIS A 86 10.32 -10.51 -1.49
C HIS A 86 11.31 -11.66 -1.61
N LYS A 87 10.91 -12.89 -1.27
CA LYS A 87 11.78 -14.07 -1.42
C LYS A 87 12.10 -14.35 -2.89
N ILE A 88 11.09 -14.31 -3.78
CA ILE A 88 11.30 -14.49 -5.21
C ILE A 88 12.17 -13.38 -5.78
N ALA A 89 11.99 -12.13 -5.35
CA ALA A 89 12.79 -11.00 -5.79
C ALA A 89 14.23 -11.02 -5.27
N ALA A 90 14.48 -11.67 -4.13
CA ALA A 90 15.84 -11.83 -3.62
C ALA A 90 16.66 -12.80 -4.49
N GLU A 91 16.02 -13.81 -5.08
CA GLU A 91 16.66 -14.78 -5.98
C GLU A 91 16.62 -14.34 -7.45
N TRP A 92 15.52 -13.73 -7.88
CA TRP A 92 15.25 -13.32 -9.27
C TRP A 92 14.64 -11.92 -9.35
N GLN A 93 15.42 -10.91 -8.97
CA GLN A 93 15.00 -9.51 -8.93
C GLN A 93 14.40 -9.03 -10.26
N ASP A 94 14.99 -9.46 -11.38
CA ASP A 94 14.57 -9.01 -12.71
C ASP A 94 13.32 -9.69 -13.26
N ASP A 95 12.91 -10.81 -12.66
CA ASP A 95 11.84 -11.66 -13.16
C ASP A 95 10.51 -11.47 -12.41
N VAL A 96 10.43 -10.44 -11.57
CA VAL A 96 9.19 -9.98 -10.93
C VAL A 96 8.61 -8.83 -11.75
N HIS A 97 7.38 -9.01 -12.24
CA HIS A 97 6.72 -8.04 -13.13
C HIS A 97 5.35 -7.62 -12.64
N PHE A 98 4.90 -6.47 -13.12
CA PHE A 98 3.53 -6.00 -12.96
C PHE A 98 2.81 -5.99 -14.30
N LEU A 99 1.69 -6.71 -14.42
CA LEU A 99 0.88 -6.74 -15.65
C LEU A 99 -0.06 -5.54 -15.68
N LYS A 100 0.39 -4.44 -16.27
CA LYS A 100 -0.44 -3.23 -16.46
C LYS A 100 -1.44 -3.41 -17.60
N SER A 101 -2.55 -4.09 -17.33
CA SER A 101 -3.69 -4.22 -18.26
C SER A 101 -5.01 -3.90 -17.55
N GLN A 102 -5.93 -3.21 -18.25
CA GLN A 102 -7.28 -2.98 -17.76
C GLN A 102 -8.12 -4.27 -17.77
N GLU A 103 -7.84 -5.17 -18.70
CA GLU A 103 -8.53 -6.45 -18.84
C GLU A 103 -8.16 -7.43 -17.70
N SER A 104 -7.01 -7.23 -17.05
CA SER A 104 -6.58 -8.04 -15.92
C SER A 104 -7.03 -7.50 -14.56
N ILE A 105 -7.84 -6.43 -14.50
CA ILE A 105 -8.28 -5.84 -13.22
C ILE A 105 -9.19 -6.83 -12.48
N VAL A 106 -8.78 -7.19 -11.25
CA VAL A 106 -9.63 -7.90 -10.29
C VAL A 106 -10.33 -6.90 -9.38
N TYR A 107 -11.63 -7.11 -9.16
CA TYR A 107 -12.45 -6.25 -8.32
C TYR A 107 -12.68 -6.85 -6.94
N THR A 108 -12.57 -6.03 -5.89
CA THR A 108 -12.86 -6.45 -4.51
C THR A 108 -13.53 -5.33 -3.72
N SER A 109 -14.33 -5.64 -2.71
CA SER A 109 -15.16 -4.63 -2.04
C SER A 109 -14.38 -3.77 -1.05
N ALA A 110 -14.63 -2.46 -1.06
CA ALA A 110 -14.19 -1.54 -0.02
C ALA A 110 -14.84 -1.87 1.33
N LEU A 111 -14.16 -1.55 2.43
CA LEU A 111 -14.67 -1.83 3.76
C LEU A 111 -15.83 -0.89 4.12
N LEU A 112 -16.84 -1.43 4.81
CA LEU A 112 -18.06 -0.68 5.15
C LEU A 112 -17.87 0.33 6.29
N GLY A 113 -16.90 0.13 7.19
CA GLY A 113 -16.80 0.90 8.43
C GLY A 113 -15.39 1.21 8.88
N ILE A 114 -15.28 2.29 9.67
CA ILE A 114 -14.01 2.83 10.18
C ILE A 114 -13.27 1.80 11.04
N LYS A 115 -13.98 1.04 11.89
CA LYS A 115 -13.36 0.00 12.73
C LYS A 115 -12.69 -1.08 11.89
N ALA A 116 -13.37 -1.58 10.85
CA ALA A 116 -12.81 -2.57 9.94
C ALA A 116 -11.61 -2.00 9.16
N PHE A 117 -11.71 -0.73 8.72
CA PHE A 117 -10.62 -0.02 8.06
C PHE A 117 -9.38 0.11 8.95
N LEU A 118 -9.53 0.61 10.18
CA LEU A 118 -8.41 0.76 11.11
C LEU A 118 -7.76 -0.59 11.45
N GLN A 119 -8.55 -1.65 11.61
CA GLN A 119 -8.00 -3.01 11.79
C GLN A 119 -7.22 -3.49 10.57
N GLN A 120 -7.70 -3.24 9.36
CA GLN A 120 -6.98 -3.57 8.14
C GLN A 120 -5.65 -2.80 8.06
N ARG A 121 -5.65 -1.51 8.36
CA ARG A 121 -4.44 -0.67 8.32
C ARG A 121 -3.45 -1.00 9.40
N LYS A 122 -3.93 -1.33 10.60
CA LYS A 122 -3.11 -1.88 11.68
C LYS A 122 -2.36 -3.12 11.22
N ARG A 123 -3.08 -4.06 10.57
CA ARG A 123 -2.50 -5.29 10.02
C ARG A 123 -1.48 -5.03 8.90
N TRP A 124 -1.72 -4.06 8.03
CA TRP A 124 -0.76 -3.71 6.98
C TRP A 124 0.51 -3.08 7.57
N ALA A 125 0.36 -2.18 8.55
CA ALA A 125 1.49 -1.56 9.23
C ALA A 125 2.32 -2.57 10.04
N SER A 126 1.68 -3.54 10.71
CA SER A 126 2.39 -4.54 11.53
C SER A 126 3.32 -5.45 10.72
N LYS A 127 3.05 -5.64 9.42
CA LYS A 127 3.95 -6.41 8.52
C LYS A 127 5.34 -5.77 8.41
N GLY A 128 5.43 -4.44 8.49
CA GLY A 128 6.67 -3.69 8.29
C GLY A 128 7.80 -4.13 9.23
N LYS A 129 7.48 -4.63 10.43
CA LYS A 129 8.46 -5.15 11.39
C LYS A 129 9.19 -6.41 10.93
N HIS A 130 8.58 -7.14 9.99
CA HIS A 130 9.10 -8.39 9.47
C HIS A 130 9.75 -8.23 8.10
N TYR A 131 9.78 -7.01 7.54
CA TYR A 131 10.50 -6.74 6.31
C TYR A 131 12.01 -6.83 6.55
N LYS A 132 12.67 -7.68 5.76
CA LYS A 132 14.13 -7.86 5.81
C LYS A 132 14.90 -6.68 5.19
N SER A 133 14.25 -5.91 4.32
CA SER A 133 14.89 -4.79 3.62
C SER A 133 14.94 -3.54 4.49
N THR A 134 16.13 -3.16 4.96
CA THR A 134 16.36 -1.91 5.69
C THR A 134 15.94 -0.69 4.87
N LYS A 135 16.12 -0.72 3.55
CA LYS A 135 15.70 0.38 2.66
C LYS A 135 14.18 0.57 2.69
N LEU A 136 13.41 -0.52 2.64
CA LEU A 136 11.96 -0.46 2.72
C LEU A 136 11.48 0.01 4.09
N THR A 137 12.10 -0.48 5.16
CA THR A 137 11.81 -0.05 6.53
C THR A 137 12.08 1.44 6.73
N LEU A 138 13.22 1.95 6.24
CA LEU A 138 13.57 3.36 6.31
C LEU A 138 12.63 4.24 5.47
N LEU A 139 12.22 3.78 4.29
CA LEU A 139 11.22 4.46 3.47
C LEU A 139 9.89 4.60 4.22
N LEU A 140 9.38 3.51 4.81
CA LEU A 140 8.13 3.55 5.58
C LEU A 140 8.24 4.43 6.84
N ALA A 141 9.38 4.38 7.53
CA ALA A 141 9.65 5.26 8.65
C ALA A 141 9.66 6.74 8.23
N SER A 142 10.27 7.07 7.08
CA SER A 142 10.29 8.43 6.55
C SER A 142 8.89 8.95 6.21
N VAL A 143 8.02 8.09 5.65
CA VAL A 143 6.61 8.42 5.38
C VAL A 143 5.87 8.70 6.69
N TYR A 144 6.06 7.86 7.71
CA TYR A 144 5.45 8.09 9.03
C TYR A 144 5.93 9.39 9.67
N ILE A 145 7.25 9.64 9.67
CA ILE A 145 7.85 10.86 10.22
C ILE A 145 7.30 12.09 9.49
N PHE A 146 7.16 12.05 8.17
CA PHE A 146 6.55 13.13 7.40
C PHE A 146 5.13 13.46 7.91
N TYR A 147 4.27 12.46 8.08
CA TYR A 147 2.90 12.67 8.58
C TYR A 147 2.90 13.17 10.04
N ALA A 148 3.77 12.63 10.90
CA ALA A 148 3.90 13.06 12.28
C ALA A 148 4.38 14.53 12.37
N LEU A 149 5.38 14.92 11.58
CA LEU A 149 5.88 16.30 11.51
C LEU A 149 4.85 17.27 10.91
N THR A 150 4.04 16.81 9.95
CA THR A 150 2.93 17.60 9.39
C THR A 150 1.91 17.91 10.49
N LEU A 151 1.52 16.90 11.29
CA LEU A 151 0.59 17.08 12.40
C LEU A 151 1.19 17.93 13.53
N ALA A 152 2.47 17.73 13.85
CA ALA A 152 3.20 18.53 14.82
C ALA A 152 3.30 20.00 14.39
N SER A 153 3.57 20.27 13.11
CA SER A 153 3.63 21.63 12.56
C SER A 153 2.29 22.35 12.66
N LEU A 154 1.18 21.63 12.45
CA LEU A 154 -0.17 22.17 12.68
C LEU A 154 -0.36 22.58 14.15
N PHE A 155 0.02 21.72 15.09
CA PHE A 155 -0.10 22.00 16.52
C PHE A 155 0.80 23.17 16.97
N LEU A 156 2.07 23.15 16.56
CA LEU A 156 3.04 24.19 16.90
C LEU A 156 2.73 25.54 16.24
N GLY A 157 1.99 25.55 15.13
CA GLY A 157 1.51 26.76 14.46
C GLY A 157 0.69 27.68 15.37
N PHE A 158 -0.07 27.10 16.30
CA PHE A 158 -0.84 27.87 17.30
C PHE A 158 0.03 28.61 18.31
N PHE A 159 1.27 28.17 18.52
CA PHE A 159 2.24 28.83 19.40
C PHE A 159 3.18 29.75 18.62
N HIS A 160 3.51 29.41 17.37
CA HIS A 160 4.40 30.21 16.53
C HIS A 160 4.04 30.09 15.05
N TRP A 161 3.58 31.18 14.44
CA TRP A 161 3.02 31.22 13.08
C TRP A 161 3.92 30.67 11.97
N LYS A 162 5.25 30.76 12.10
CA LYS A 162 6.22 30.16 11.14
C LYS A 162 5.98 28.67 10.90
N TYR A 163 5.46 27.91 11.88
CA TYR A 163 5.15 26.50 11.66
C TYR A 163 3.96 26.29 10.69
N PHE A 164 3.05 27.27 10.55
CA PHE A 164 2.05 27.23 9.48
C PHE A 164 2.67 27.38 8.09
N ILE A 165 3.75 28.17 7.94
CA ILE A 165 4.48 28.24 6.66
C ILE A 165 5.07 26.87 6.32
N VAL A 166 5.74 26.24 7.30
CA VAL A 166 6.31 24.89 7.14
C VAL A 166 5.23 23.88 6.76
N LEU A 167 4.07 23.92 7.44
CA LEU A 167 2.92 23.08 7.13
C LEU A 167 2.45 23.27 5.69
N ILE A 168 2.20 24.52 5.27
CA ILE A 168 1.72 24.82 3.91
C ILE A 168 2.74 24.33 2.87
N PHE A 169 4.02 24.59 3.08
CA PHE A 169 5.07 24.15 2.17
C PHE A 169 5.16 22.62 2.08
N ALA A 170 5.11 21.92 3.21
CA ALA A 170 5.10 20.45 3.26
C ALA A 170 3.87 19.87 2.53
N LEU A 171 2.68 20.46 2.74
CA LEU A 171 1.46 20.04 2.06
C LEU A 171 1.54 20.30 0.55
N LEU A 172 2.10 21.43 0.10
CA LEU A 172 2.27 21.70 -1.33
C LEU A 172 3.20 20.69 -2.01
N LEU A 173 4.36 20.42 -1.40
CA LEU A 173 5.33 19.45 -1.91
C LEU A 173 4.77 18.02 -1.95
N LYS A 174 3.90 17.65 -1.00
CA LYS A 174 3.25 16.33 -0.98
C LYS A 174 2.07 16.26 -1.93
N CYS A 175 1.16 17.24 -1.90
CA CYS A 175 -0.12 17.14 -2.57
C CYS A 175 -0.02 17.26 -4.09
N LEU A 176 0.85 18.12 -4.63
CA LEU A 176 0.91 18.32 -6.08
C LEU A 176 1.43 17.07 -6.83
N PRO A 177 2.58 16.47 -6.47
CA PRO A 177 3.05 15.25 -7.13
C PRO A 177 2.09 14.07 -6.93
N GLU A 178 1.54 13.92 -5.72
CA GLU A 178 0.58 12.85 -5.41
C GLU A 178 -0.72 13.02 -6.22
N TRP A 179 -1.24 14.24 -6.38
CA TRP A 179 -2.41 14.50 -7.20
C TRP A 179 -2.17 14.14 -8.67
N ILE A 180 -1.02 14.51 -9.24
CA ILE A 180 -0.66 14.16 -10.63
C ILE A 180 -0.56 12.64 -10.77
N PHE A 181 0.09 11.99 -9.81
CA PHE A 181 0.24 10.53 -9.78
C PHE A 181 -1.11 9.82 -9.69
N LEU A 182 -1.91 10.13 -8.67
CA LEU A 182 -3.23 9.54 -8.46
C LEU A 182 -4.16 9.79 -9.62
N ARG A 183 -4.14 10.99 -10.23
CA ARG A 183 -4.96 11.27 -11.42
C ARG A 183 -4.65 10.31 -12.56
N ARG A 184 -3.37 10.02 -12.83
CA ARG A 184 -2.96 9.05 -13.87
C ARG A 184 -3.43 7.63 -13.52
N ILE A 185 -3.32 7.24 -12.25
CA ILE A 185 -3.77 5.92 -11.79
C ILE A 185 -5.31 5.80 -11.86
N SER A 186 -6.05 6.81 -11.43
CA SER A 186 -7.51 6.86 -11.54
C SER A 186 -7.98 6.84 -13.00
N VAL A 187 -7.24 7.46 -13.93
CA VAL A 187 -7.51 7.32 -15.38
C VAL A 187 -7.33 5.86 -15.81
N PHE A 188 -6.26 5.19 -15.39
CA PHE A 188 -6.01 3.78 -15.71
C PHE A 188 -7.11 2.86 -15.18
N PHE A 189 -7.64 3.10 -13.98
CA PHE A 189 -8.75 2.30 -13.45
C PHE A 189 -10.13 2.69 -14.02
N ASN A 190 -10.21 3.69 -14.89
CA ASN A 190 -11.47 4.30 -15.34
C ASN A 190 -12.34 4.81 -14.16
N ARG A 191 -11.69 5.44 -13.18
CA ARG A 191 -12.27 5.94 -11.92
C ARG A 191 -11.87 7.40 -11.62
N LYS A 192 -11.89 8.27 -12.63
CA LYS A 192 -11.45 9.68 -12.52
C LYS A 192 -12.25 10.46 -11.47
N GLU A 193 -13.51 10.09 -11.26
CA GLU A 193 -14.43 10.65 -10.26
C GLU A 193 -13.91 10.53 -8.83
N LEU A 194 -13.03 9.55 -8.54
CA LEU A 194 -12.41 9.41 -7.24
C LEU A 194 -11.53 10.62 -6.88
N MET A 195 -11.00 11.36 -7.86
CA MET A 195 -10.21 12.55 -7.58
C MET A 195 -11.00 13.65 -6.85
N ASN A 196 -12.33 13.63 -6.91
CA ASN A 196 -13.19 14.58 -6.21
C ASN A 196 -13.06 14.46 -4.68
N CYS A 197 -12.68 13.29 -4.14
CA CYS A 197 -12.44 13.11 -2.72
C CYS A 197 -10.97 13.29 -2.30
N TYR A 198 -10.08 13.71 -3.21
CA TYR A 198 -8.64 13.76 -2.97
C TYR A 198 -8.26 14.58 -1.73
N PHE A 199 -8.66 15.85 -1.67
CA PHE A 199 -8.23 16.74 -0.58
C PHE A 199 -8.70 16.25 0.78
N VAL A 200 -9.94 15.77 0.88
CA VAL A 200 -10.46 15.22 2.13
C VAL A 200 -9.74 13.90 2.47
N THR A 201 -9.39 13.07 1.48
CA THR A 201 -8.59 11.85 1.70
C THR A 201 -7.20 12.19 2.27
N VAL A 202 -6.54 13.23 1.76
CA VAL A 202 -5.24 13.70 2.30
C VAL A 202 -5.37 14.13 3.76
N LEU A 203 -6.41 14.90 4.10
CA LEU A 203 -6.66 15.33 5.48
C LEU A 203 -6.87 14.13 6.41
N LEU A 204 -7.67 13.14 5.98
CA LEU A 204 -7.88 11.91 6.73
C LEU A 204 -6.57 11.12 6.90
N GLN A 205 -5.74 11.04 5.86
CA GLN A 205 -4.44 10.37 5.89
C GLN A 205 -3.50 10.96 6.94
N ILE A 206 -3.42 12.28 7.04
CA ILE A 206 -2.55 12.94 8.03
C ILE A 206 -2.88 12.49 9.44
N VAL A 207 -4.17 12.33 9.75
CA VAL A 207 -4.61 11.89 11.08
C VAL A 207 -4.44 10.38 11.25
N TYR A 208 -5.01 9.57 10.35
CA TYR A 208 -5.06 8.13 10.58
C TYR A 208 -3.68 7.46 10.44
N VAL A 209 -2.76 7.97 9.60
CA VAL A 209 -1.43 7.37 9.46
C VAL A 209 -0.63 7.51 10.75
N VAL A 210 -0.73 8.66 11.44
CA VAL A 210 -0.10 8.86 12.75
C VAL A 210 -0.70 7.91 13.79
N ILE A 211 -2.03 7.81 13.84
CA ILE A 211 -2.75 6.86 14.71
C ILE A 211 -2.26 5.43 14.43
N ILE A 212 -2.23 5.00 13.17
CA ILE A 212 -1.81 3.65 12.80
C ILE A 212 -0.31 3.41 13.03
N GLY A 213 0.57 4.41 12.91
CA GLY A 213 1.98 4.20 13.24
C GLY A 213 2.22 4.00 14.74
N ILE A 214 1.41 4.64 15.58
CA ILE A 214 1.38 4.38 17.03
C ILE A 214 0.75 3.00 17.28
N TYR A 215 -0.52 2.79 16.94
CA TYR A 215 -1.24 1.55 17.28
C TYR A 215 -0.87 0.32 16.44
N GLY A 216 -0.24 0.50 15.27
CA GLY A 216 0.22 -0.56 14.37
C GLY A 216 1.44 -1.29 14.88
N ASN A 217 2.26 -0.60 15.66
CA ASN A 217 3.43 -1.17 16.30
C ASN A 217 3.11 -1.74 17.69
N PHE A 218 1.92 -1.51 18.24
CA PHE A 218 1.56 -1.96 19.58
C PHE A 218 0.22 -2.71 19.61
N GLY A 219 0.23 -3.89 20.25
CA GLY A 219 -0.96 -4.65 20.60
C GLY A 219 -1.46 -5.62 19.52
N LYS A 220 -2.30 -6.56 19.97
CA LYS A 220 -2.90 -7.62 19.17
C LYS A 220 -3.89 -7.08 18.14
N TYR A 221 -4.12 -7.82 17.05
CA TYR A 221 -5.25 -7.57 16.14
C TYR A 221 -6.06 -8.84 15.93
N ASN A 222 -7.37 -8.68 15.71
CA ASN A 222 -8.27 -9.79 15.41
C ASN A 222 -8.43 -9.93 13.91
N TRP A 223 -8.15 -11.13 13.39
CA TRP A 223 -8.31 -11.47 11.99
C TRP A 223 -9.16 -12.73 11.83
N LYS A 224 -10.36 -12.60 11.25
CA LYS A 224 -11.30 -13.71 11.01
C LYS A 224 -11.49 -14.61 12.26
N GLY A 225 -11.69 -13.99 13.43
CA GLY A 225 -11.89 -14.70 14.71
C GLY A 225 -10.63 -15.18 15.42
N ARG A 226 -9.42 -14.93 14.88
CA ARG A 226 -8.15 -15.26 15.53
C ARG A 226 -7.47 -14.02 16.09
N GLU A 227 -7.04 -14.06 17.36
CA GLU A 227 -6.10 -13.07 17.92
C GLU A 227 -4.70 -13.34 17.39
N VAL A 228 -4.07 -12.30 16.86
CA VAL A 228 -2.71 -12.35 16.31
C VAL A 228 -1.87 -11.33 17.07
N LYS A 229 -0.72 -11.77 17.60
CA LYS A 229 0.22 -10.93 18.35
C LYS A 229 1.11 -10.11 17.42
#